data_AF-A0A4Y1N6V8-F1
#
_entry.id   AF-A0A4Y1N6V8-F1
#
_cell.length_a   1.000
_cell.length_b   1.000
_cell.length_c   1.000
_cell.angle_alpha   90.00
_cell.angle_beta   90.00
_cell.angle_gamma   90.00
#
_symmetry.space_group_name_H-M   'P 1'
#
loop_
_entity.id
_entity.type
_entity.pdbx_description
1 polymer ?
#
loop_
_entity_poly.entity_id
_entity_poly.type
_entity_poly.pdbx_seq_one_letter_code
_entity_poly.pdbx_strand_id
1 'polypeptide(L)'
;YTAIQSMGKWCRAKDMILHLHRAGNSTYSRQKNHGMNFRVICKWMRMSGCDHIHAGTVVGKLEGDPLMIKGFYNTLLDTKSEINLPQGLFFAQDW
;
A
#
# COMPACT_ATOMS: atom_id res chain seq x y z
N TYR A 1 -3.76 11.38 -6.12
CA TYR A 1 -4.95 10.86 -5.43
C TYR A 1 -6.25 11.21 -6.17
N THR A 2 -6.55 12.48 -6.46
CA THR A 2 -7.79 12.90 -7.17
C THR A 2 -8.07 12.14 -8.48
N ALA A 3 -7.08 12.05 -9.37
CA ALA A 3 -7.24 11.31 -10.63
C ALA A 3 -7.42 9.80 -10.41
N ILE A 4 -6.77 9.23 -9.39
CA ILE A 4 -6.87 7.80 -9.04
C ILE A 4 -8.31 7.47 -8.62
N GLN A 5 -8.92 8.29 -7.77
CA GLN A 5 -10.31 8.09 -7.36
C GLN A 5 -11.30 8.25 -8.53
N SER A 6 -11.02 9.16 -9.46
CA SER A 6 -11.81 9.31 -10.69
C SER A 6 -11.75 8.03 -11.53
N MET A 7 -10.56 7.46 -11.68
CA MET A 7 -10.35 6.19 -12.37
C MET A 7 -11.03 5.03 -11.63
N GLY A 8 -10.90 4.93 -10.31
CA GLY A 8 -11.54 3.88 -9.51
C GLY A 8 -13.07 3.88 -9.67
N LYS A 9 -13.69 5.05 -9.64
CA LYS A 9 -15.14 5.20 -9.91
C LYS A 9 -15.51 4.75 -11.33
N TRP A 10 -14.72 5.15 -12.33
CA TRP A 10 -14.96 4.77 -13.72
C TRP A 10 -14.81 3.25 -13.92
N CYS A 11 -13.76 2.64 -13.38
CA CYS A 11 -13.50 1.20 -13.47
C CYS A 11 -14.66 0.39 -12.88
N ARG A 12 -15.17 0.80 -11.71
CA ARG A 12 -16.34 0.14 -11.10
C ARG A 12 -17.60 0.27 -11.95
N ALA A 13 -17.82 1.40 -12.60
CA ALA A 13 -18.96 1.63 -13.49
C ALA A 13 -18.86 0.90 -14.85
N LYS A 14 -17.70 0.32 -15.15
CA LYS A 14 -17.40 -0.33 -16.45
C LYS A 14 -16.91 -1.76 -16.30
N ASP A 15 -17.07 -2.36 -15.11
CA ASP A 15 -16.63 -3.72 -14.81
C ASP A 15 -15.14 -3.97 -15.16
N MET A 16 -14.29 -2.96 -14.92
CA MET A 16 -12.85 -3.01 -15.15
C MET A 16 -12.08 -3.15 -13.85
N ILE A 17 -10.95 -3.85 -13.90
CA ILE A 17 -9.98 -3.95 -12.80
C ILE A 17 -8.97 -2.80 -12.91
N LEU A 18 -8.64 -2.17 -11.78
CA LEU A 18 -7.67 -1.08 -11.66
C LEU A 18 -6.38 -1.57 -11.00
N HIS A 19 -5.33 -1.69 -11.81
CA HIS A 19 -3.97 -1.96 -11.33
C HIS A 19 -3.17 -0.66 -11.13
N LEU A 20 -2.53 -0.53 -9.97
CA LEU A 20 -1.71 0.63 -9.60
C LEU A 20 -0.22 0.29 -9.55
N HIS A 21 0.54 0.96 -10.41
CA HIS A 21 2.00 1.00 -10.34
C HIS A 21 2.47 2.13 -9.39
N ARG A 22 3.39 1.84 -8.46
CA ARG A 22 3.92 2.80 -7.46
C ARG A 22 5.12 3.64 -7.94
N ALA A 23 5.07 4.16 -9.16
CA ALA A 23 6.20 4.92 -9.71
C ALA A 23 6.52 6.16 -8.85
N GLY A 24 7.81 6.43 -8.61
CA GLY A 24 8.26 7.57 -7.80
C GLY A 24 8.05 7.45 -6.29
N ASN A 25 7.44 6.38 -5.79
CA ASN A 25 7.19 6.19 -4.36
C ASN A 25 8.47 6.25 -3.49
N SER A 26 9.57 5.66 -3.97
CA SER A 26 10.83 5.59 -3.22
C SER A 26 11.45 6.96 -2.94
N THR A 27 11.05 8.01 -3.67
CA THR A 27 11.53 9.39 -3.45
C THR A 27 11.23 9.88 -2.02
N TYR A 28 10.14 9.41 -1.41
CA TYR A 28 9.72 9.85 -0.07
C TYR A 28 9.38 8.71 0.88
N SER A 29 9.46 7.44 0.45
CA SER A 29 9.19 6.28 1.32
C SER A 29 10.42 5.46 1.70
N ARG A 30 11.58 5.74 1.10
CA ARG A 30 12.79 4.92 1.27
C ARG A 30 13.60 5.28 2.52
N GLN A 31 13.71 6.57 2.82
CA GLN A 31 14.52 7.04 3.95
C GLN A 31 13.78 6.81 5.27
N LYS A 32 14.46 6.23 6.25
CA LYS A 32 13.85 5.89 7.56
C LYS A 32 13.68 7.09 8.48
N ASN A 33 14.50 8.12 8.31
CA ASN A 33 14.54 9.31 9.16
C ASN A 33 13.72 10.50 8.64
N HIS A 34 13.24 10.46 7.39
CA HIS A 34 12.42 11.52 6.81
C HIS A 34 11.53 10.95 5.70
N GLY A 35 10.29 11.43 5.64
CA GLY A 35 9.32 11.04 4.62
C GLY A 35 8.12 10.29 5.20
N MET A 36 7.56 9.36 4.43
CA MET A 36 6.36 8.64 4.77
C MET A 36 6.47 7.16 4.39
N ASN A 37 6.29 6.29 5.37
CA ASN A 37 6.36 4.85 5.13
C ASN A 37 5.26 4.39 4.15
N PHE A 38 5.62 3.46 3.25
CA PHE A 38 4.73 2.98 2.19
C PHE A 38 3.42 2.38 2.70
N ARG A 39 3.35 1.85 3.94
CA ARG A 39 2.09 1.35 4.51
C ARG A 39 0.98 2.40 4.50
N VAL A 40 1.33 3.68 4.71
CA VAL A 40 0.35 4.77 4.74
C VAL A 40 -0.26 4.95 3.35
N ILE A 41 0.56 4.84 2.30
CA ILE A 41 0.11 4.87 0.91
C ILE A 41 -0.73 3.62 0.59
N CYS A 42 -0.32 2.43 1.05
CA CYS A 42 -1.15 1.22 0.91
C CYS A 42 -2.57 1.46 1.43
N LYS A 43 -2.70 2.07 2.62
CA LYS A 43 -4.00 2.42 3.20
C LYS A 43 -4.79 3.36 2.30
N TRP A 44 -4.17 4.44 1.83
CA TRP A 44 -4.82 5.41 0.97
C TRP A 44 -5.23 4.86 -0.39
N MET A 45 -4.43 3.96 -0.97
CA MET A 45 -4.73 3.33 -2.26
C MET A 45 -5.86 2.30 -2.15
N ARG A 46 -5.92 1.54 -1.05
CA ARG A 46 -7.06 0.68 -0.72
C ARG A 46 -8.35 1.49 -0.62
N MET A 47 -8.35 2.58 0.17
CA MET A 47 -9.52 3.48 0.28
C MET A 47 -9.84 4.22 -1.02
N SER A 48 -8.86 4.44 -1.90
CA SER A 48 -9.08 5.06 -3.21
C SER A 48 -9.70 4.11 -4.24
N GLY A 49 -9.85 2.82 -3.93
CA GLY A 49 -10.49 1.83 -4.80
C GLY A 49 -9.57 1.19 -5.84
N CYS A 50 -8.27 1.06 -5.57
CA CYS A 50 -7.37 0.28 -6.43
C CYS A 50 -7.47 -1.22 -6.11
N ASP A 51 -7.57 -2.07 -7.14
CA ASP A 51 -7.69 -3.51 -6.96
C ASP A 51 -6.32 -4.18 -6.78
N HIS A 52 -5.29 -3.70 -7.49
CA HIS A 52 -3.92 -4.19 -7.34
C HIS A 52 -2.94 -3.05 -7.05
N ILE A 53 -1.92 -3.33 -6.25
CA ILE A 53 -0.80 -2.41 -6.00
C ILE A 53 0.50 -3.20 -5.84
N HIS A 54 1.61 -2.64 -6.34
CA HIS A 54 2.94 -3.20 -6.10
C HIS A 54 3.35 -3.05 -4.63
N ALA A 55 3.55 -4.15 -3.91
CA ALA A 55 3.93 -4.13 -2.49
C ALA A 55 5.42 -4.34 -2.22
N GLY A 56 6.17 -4.97 -3.13
CA GLY A 56 7.60 -5.29 -2.98
C GLY A 56 7.84 -6.79 -2.96
N THR A 57 9.08 -7.21 -3.23
CA THR A 57 9.41 -8.62 -3.47
C THR A 57 10.36 -9.24 -2.45
N VAL A 58 10.91 -8.43 -1.53
CA VAL A 58 11.91 -8.82 -0.51
C VAL A 58 13.25 -9.27 -1.10
N VAL A 59 13.26 -10.34 -1.88
CA VAL A 59 14.45 -10.97 -2.49
C VAL A 59 14.75 -10.45 -3.90
N GLY A 60 13.97 -9.49 -4.40
CA GLY A 60 14.18 -8.92 -5.73
C GLY A 60 15.23 -7.83 -5.77
N LYS A 61 15.38 -7.21 -6.94
CA LYS A 61 16.37 -6.13 -7.17
C LYS A 61 16.10 -4.82 -6.43
N LEU A 62 14.88 -4.61 -5.93
CA LEU A 62 14.46 -3.37 -5.26
C LEU A 62 14.36 -3.61 -3.76
N GLU A 63 14.66 -2.57 -2.97
CA GLU A 63 14.69 -2.61 -1.51
C GLU A 63 13.34 -3.03 -0.88
N GLY A 64 13.43 -3.77 0.22
CA GLY A 64 12.28 -4.18 1.03
C GLY A 64 12.64 -5.17 2.14
N ASP A 65 12.62 -4.72 3.40
CA ASP A 65 12.80 -5.58 4.57
C ASP A 65 11.66 -6.63 4.71
N PRO A 66 11.95 -7.92 4.99
CA PRO A 66 10.93 -8.97 5.02
C PRO A 66 9.73 -8.68 5.94
N LEU A 67 9.98 -8.17 7.15
CA LEU A 67 8.91 -7.93 8.13
C LEU A 67 8.09 -6.68 7.76
N MET A 68 8.77 -5.64 7.26
CA MET A 68 8.09 -4.45 6.80
C MET A 68 7.20 -4.73 5.57
N ILE A 69 7.72 -5.49 4.59
CA ILE A 69 6.94 -5.89 3.42
C ILE A 69 5.74 -6.74 3.85
N LYS A 70 5.91 -7.69 4.78
CA LYS A 70 4.77 -8.45 5.33
C LYS A 70 3.70 -7.53 5.92
N GLY A 71 4.10 -6.48 6.64
CA GLY A 71 3.17 -5.45 7.13
C GLY A 71 2.41 -4.72 6.03
N PHE A 72 3.03 -4.47 4.87
CA PHE A 72 2.35 -3.89 3.70
C PHE A 72 1.30 -4.84 3.13
N TYR A 73 1.61 -6.13 3.02
CA TYR A 73 0.65 -7.14 2.56
C TYR A 73 -0.54 -7.25 3.51
N ASN A 74 -0.31 -7.37 4.82
CA ASN A 74 -1.37 -7.41 5.82
C ASN A 74 -2.27 -6.15 5.76
N THR A 75 -1.66 -4.97 5.56
CA THR A 75 -2.42 -3.71 5.37
C THR A 75 -3.35 -3.77 4.15
N LEU A 76 -2.97 -4.46 3.09
CA LEU A 76 -3.71 -4.52 1.82
C LEU A 76 -4.74 -5.66 1.77
N LEU A 77 -4.51 -6.75 2.50
CA LEU A 77 -5.29 -7.98 2.38
C LEU A 77 -6.22 -8.24 3.57
N ASP A 78 -5.80 -7.91 4.79
CA ASP A 78 -6.60 -8.23 5.97
C ASP A 78 -7.85 -7.34 6.04
N THR A 79 -8.98 -7.88 6.48
CA THR A 79 -10.19 -7.10 6.77
C THR A 79 -10.09 -6.38 8.12
N LYS A 80 -9.35 -6.95 9.06
CA LYS A 80 -9.01 -6.33 10.34
C LYS A 80 -7.59 -6.72 10.71
N SER A 81 -6.81 -5.78 11.25
CA SER A 81 -5.47 -6.04 11.75
C SER A 81 -5.27 -5.47 13.15
N GLU A 82 -4.51 -6.19 13.96
CA GLU A 82 -4.10 -5.77 15.31
C GLU A 82 -2.75 -5.03 15.26
N ILE A 83 -2.34 -4.45 16.38
CA ILE A 83 -1.01 -3.85 16.53
C ILE A 83 0.07 -4.94 16.38
N ASN A 84 1.06 -4.68 15.54
CA ASN A 84 2.23 -5.54 15.33
C ASN A 84 3.47 -4.69 15.03
N LEU A 85 4.19 -4.31 16.09
CA LEU A 85 5.37 -3.44 15.99
C LEU A 85 6.49 -4.03 15.11
N PRO A 86 6.81 -5.34 15.17
CA PRO A 86 7.80 -5.94 14.26
C PRO A 86 7.49 -5.74 12.77
N GLN A 87 6.21 -5.75 12.39
CA GLN A 87 5.77 -5.52 11.01
C GLN A 87 5.47 -4.03 10.73
N GLY A 88 5.73 -3.15 11.70
CA GLY A 88 5.46 -1.72 11.61
C GLY A 88 3.98 -1.36 11.63
N LEU A 89 3.10 -2.22 12.13
CA LEU A 89 1.68 -1.92 12.34
C LEU A 89 1.50 -1.29 13.74
N PHE A 90 1.46 0.04 13.78
CA PHE A 90 1.40 0.81 15.03
C PHE A 90 0.00 0.93 15.63
N PHE A 91 -1.04 0.76 14.81
CA PHE A 91 -2.43 0.89 15.20
C PHE A 91 -3.21 -0.29 14.66
N ALA A 92 -4.14 -0.80 15.47
CA ALA A 92 -5.16 -1.71 14.97
C ALA A 92 -6.03 -0.99 13.93
N GLN A 93 -6.46 -1.71 12.91
CA GLN A 93 -7.24 -1.17 11.79
C GLN A 93 -8.38 -2.12 11.47
N ASP A 94 -9.60 -1.58 11.44
CA ASP A 94 -10.79 -2.21 10.87
C ASP A 94 -11.08 -1.52 9.52
N TRP A 95 -11.37 -2.29 8.47
CA TRP A 95 -11.44 -1.81 7.08
C TRP A 95 -12.85 -1.67 6.52
#